data_AF-A0A7W5LNR5-F1
#
_entry.id   AF-A0A7W5LNR5-F1
#
_cell.length_a   1.000
_cell.length_b   1.000
_cell.length_c   1.000
_cell.angle_alpha   90.00
_cell.angle_beta   90.00
_cell.angle_gamma   90.00
#
_symmetry.space_group_name_H-M   'P 1'
#
loop_
_entity.id
_entity.type
_entity.pdbx_description
1 polymer ?
#
loop_
_entity_poly.entity_id
_entity_poly.type
_entity_poly.pdbx_seq_one_letter_code
_entity_poly.pdbx_strand_id
1 'polypeptide(L)'
;MFEPAELHGRLSSEIVADLVPGARVVKAFNHLFAHLISGDPQAEGGKRVLFYSGDDVSTKAEVGTLIDRLGFFGIDLGPLSIGGKLAQFPGAPLPGLNLVKFG
;
A
#
# COMPACT_ATOMS: atom_id res chain seq x y z
N MET A 1 1.46 -14.10 -22.10
CA MET A 1 0.33 -13.32 -21.53
C MET A 1 0.39 -13.54 -20.02
N PHE A 2 0.25 -12.51 -19.20
CA PHE A 2 0.21 -12.67 -17.74
C PHE A 2 -1.12 -13.29 -17.34
N GLU A 3 -1.09 -14.36 -16.56
CA GLU A 3 -2.28 -15.00 -15.98
C GLU A 3 -2.28 -14.72 -14.48
N PRO A 4 -3.29 -14.01 -13.94
CA PRO A 4 -3.39 -13.77 -12.50
C PRO A 4 -3.55 -15.10 -11.75
N ALA A 5 -2.88 -15.24 -10.61
CA ALA A 5 -3.10 -16.39 -9.73
C ALA A 5 -4.50 -16.34 -9.14
N GLU A 6 -5.18 -17.50 -9.08
CA GLU A 6 -6.42 -17.67 -8.34
C GLU A 6 -6.16 -17.54 -6.84
N LEU A 7 -6.80 -16.55 -6.20
CA LEU A 7 -6.57 -16.24 -4.78
C LEU A 7 -7.59 -16.89 -3.84
N HIS A 8 -8.61 -17.58 -4.39
CA HIS A 8 -9.67 -18.25 -3.63
C HIS A 8 -10.32 -17.37 -2.54
N GLY A 9 -10.55 -16.09 -2.86
CA GLY A 9 -11.17 -15.12 -1.95
C GLY A 9 -10.23 -14.53 -0.89
N ARG A 10 -8.96 -14.94 -0.86
CA ARG A 10 -7.92 -14.36 0.01
C ARG A 10 -7.32 -13.10 -0.61
N LEU A 11 -6.71 -12.26 0.22
CA LEU A 11 -5.93 -11.13 -0.25
C LEU A 11 -4.60 -11.62 -0.82
N SER A 12 -4.12 -11.00 -1.90
CA SER A 12 -2.83 -11.41 -2.50
C SER A 12 -1.67 -11.25 -1.52
N SER A 13 -1.76 -10.26 -0.61
CA SER A 13 -0.76 -10.04 0.43
C SER A 13 -0.80 -11.09 1.56
N GLU A 14 -1.94 -11.74 1.80
CA GLU A 14 -2.01 -12.88 2.74
C GLU A 14 -1.30 -14.11 2.13
N ILE A 15 -1.46 -14.32 0.82
CA ILE A 15 -0.73 -15.38 0.10
C ILE A 15 0.77 -15.08 0.12
N VAL A 16 1.18 -13.82 -0.11
CA VAL A 16 2.59 -13.43 0.02
C VAL A 16 3.12 -13.73 1.43
N ALA A 17 2.34 -13.43 2.48
CA ALA A 17 2.76 -13.69 3.86
C ALA A 17 3.00 -15.19 4.14
N ASP A 18 2.17 -16.08 3.59
CA ASP A 18 2.38 -17.53 3.71
C ASP A 18 3.68 -18.00 3.03
N LEU A 19 4.12 -17.29 1.97
CA LEU A 19 5.34 -17.63 1.22
C LEU A 19 6.62 -17.13 1.90
N VAL A 20 6.53 -16.27 2.93
CA VAL A 20 7.69 -15.72 3.65
C VAL A 20 7.57 -15.94 5.16
N PRO A 21 7.59 -17.20 5.63
CA PRO A 21 7.42 -17.50 7.05
C PRO A 21 8.47 -16.81 7.92
N GLY A 22 8.01 -16.17 9.00
CA GLY A 22 8.85 -15.39 9.93
C GLY A 22 9.08 -13.94 9.51
N ALA A 23 8.71 -13.54 8.29
CA ALA A 23 8.78 -12.14 7.89
C ALA A 23 7.59 -11.33 8.45
N ARG A 24 7.82 -10.03 8.67
CA ARG A 24 6.79 -9.05 9.01
C ARG A 24 6.34 -8.37 7.72
N VAL A 25 5.09 -8.61 7.28
CA VAL A 25 4.59 -8.15 5.98
C VAL A 25 3.79 -6.85 6.12
N VAL A 26 4.15 -5.86 5.30
CA VAL A 26 3.39 -4.61 5.13
C VAL A 26 3.09 -4.44 3.64
N LYS A 27 1.80 -4.25 3.32
CA LYS A 27 1.34 -3.91 1.97
C LYS A 27 1.40 -2.39 1.81
N ALA A 28 2.25 -1.92 0.91
CA ALA A 28 2.41 -0.51 0.55
C ALA A 28 2.81 -0.37 -0.93
N PHE A 29 2.81 0.86 -1.46
CA PHE A 29 3.29 1.22 -2.82
C PHE A 29 2.57 0.55 -4.01
N ASN A 30 1.59 -0.33 -3.80
CA ASN A 30 0.97 -1.11 -4.88
C ASN A 30 -0.22 -0.43 -5.59
N HIS A 31 -0.78 0.64 -5.00
CA HIS A 31 -2.08 1.17 -5.43
C HIS A 31 -1.97 2.32 -6.43
N LEU A 32 -0.79 2.93 -6.63
CA LEU A 32 -0.60 4.01 -7.60
C LEU A 32 0.08 3.50 -8.88
N PHE A 33 -0.17 4.20 -9.99
CA PHE A 33 0.59 4.00 -11.22
C PHE A 33 2.05 4.41 -11.03
N ALA A 34 2.97 3.71 -11.73
CA ALA A 34 4.41 3.91 -11.58
C ALA A 34 4.85 5.38 -11.72
N HIS A 35 4.29 6.11 -12.69
CA HIS A 35 4.63 7.52 -12.92
C HIS A 35 4.28 8.44 -11.73
N LEU A 36 3.28 8.08 -10.93
CA LEU A 36 2.92 8.81 -9.70
C LEU A 36 3.84 8.46 -8.52
N ILE A 37 4.54 7.33 -8.57
CA ILE A 37 5.54 6.98 -7.54
C ILE A 37 6.93 7.52 -7.92
N SER A 38 7.29 7.52 -9.21
CA SER A 38 8.58 8.01 -9.68
C SER A 38 8.66 9.52 -9.88
N GLY A 39 7.51 10.20 -9.93
CA GLY A 39 7.43 11.66 -10.09
C GLY A 39 7.66 12.41 -8.78
N ASP A 40 7.44 13.73 -8.81
CA ASP A 40 7.51 14.57 -7.62
C ASP A 40 6.36 14.20 -6.65
N PRO A 41 6.65 13.75 -5.41
CA PRO A 41 5.65 13.42 -4.41
C PRO A 41 4.91 14.67 -3.87
N GLN A 42 5.39 15.88 -4.15
CA GLN A 42 4.77 17.14 -3.77
C GLN A 42 4.06 17.85 -4.94
N ALA A 43 3.93 17.17 -6.08
CA ALA A 43 3.15 17.67 -7.20
C ALA A 43 1.71 17.98 -6.76
N GLU A 44 1.03 18.84 -7.52
CA GLU A 44 -0.34 19.29 -7.24
C GLU A 44 -0.52 20.08 -5.92
N GLY A 45 0.57 20.54 -5.29
CA GLY A 45 0.54 21.49 -4.17
C GLY A 45 0.30 20.86 -2.80
N GLY A 46 0.42 19.53 -2.68
CA GLY A 46 0.32 18.80 -1.42
C GLY A 46 1.18 17.53 -1.44
N LYS A 47 1.27 16.82 -0.31
CA LYS A 47 1.99 15.54 -0.26
C LYS A 47 1.10 14.43 -0.81
N ARG A 48 1.54 13.74 -1.85
CA ARG A 48 0.84 12.59 -2.43
C ARG A 48 0.66 11.49 -1.38
N VAL A 49 -0.55 10.94 -1.31
CA VAL A 49 -0.93 9.94 -0.31
C VAL A 49 -0.45 8.56 -0.73
N LEU A 50 0.12 7.81 0.23
CA LEU A 50 0.35 6.38 0.12
C LEU A 50 -0.38 5.64 1.24
N PHE A 51 -1.34 4.80 0.87
CA PHE A 51 -1.97 3.86 1.78
C PHE A 51 -1.05 2.67 2.09
N TYR A 52 -1.03 2.25 3.35
CA TYR A 52 -0.33 1.04 3.78
C TYR A 52 -1.11 0.27 4.86
N SER A 53 -0.87 -1.04 4.98
CA SER A 53 -1.51 -1.91 5.96
C SER A 53 -0.64 -3.12 6.30
N GLY A 54 -0.85 -3.70 7.49
CA GLY A 54 -0.02 -4.77 8.04
C GLY A 54 -0.38 -5.03 9.50
N ASP A 55 -0.03 -6.22 10.00
CA ASP A 55 -0.51 -6.69 11.30
C ASP A 55 0.43 -6.31 12.47
N ASP A 56 1.72 -6.10 12.19
CA ASP A 56 2.69 -5.66 13.20
C ASP A 56 2.81 -4.13 13.25
N VAL A 57 2.53 -3.55 14.43
CA VAL A 57 2.52 -2.09 14.63
C VAL A 57 3.91 -1.48 14.42
N SER A 58 4.96 -2.13 14.92
CA SER A 58 6.33 -1.59 14.82
C SER A 58 6.82 -1.54 13.37
N THR A 59 6.57 -2.60 12.60
CA THR A 59 6.95 -2.71 11.19
C THR A 59 6.17 -1.70 10.35
N LYS A 60 4.88 -1.50 10.64
CA LYS A 60 4.10 -0.45 9.99
C LYS A 60 4.68 0.94 10.25
N ALA A 61 5.12 1.23 11.47
CA ALA A 61 5.76 2.51 11.79
C ALA A 61 7.09 2.70 11.04
N GLU A 62 7.89 1.64 10.88
CA GLU A 62 9.11 1.66 10.07
C GLU A 62 8.79 2.00 8.60
N VAL A 63 7.77 1.35 8.00
CA VAL A 63 7.34 1.62 6.62
C VAL A 63 6.72 3.01 6.47
N GLY A 64 5.93 3.47 7.44
CA GLY A 64 5.39 4.83 7.47
C GLY A 64 6.49 5.89 7.50
N THR A 65 7.56 5.65 8.26
CA THR A 65 8.76 6.51 8.29
C THR A 65 9.47 6.53 6.94
N LEU A 66 9.58 5.38 6.26
CA LEU A 66 10.14 5.32 4.91
C LEU A 66 9.29 6.14 3.92
N ILE A 67 7.97 6.01 3.98
CA ILE A 67 7.03 6.77 3.13
C ILE A 67 7.24 8.28 3.32
N ASP A 68 7.32 8.76 4.56
CA ASP A 68 7.55 10.19 4.83
C ASP A 68 8.94 10.67 4.37
N ARG A 69 9.99 9.86 4.57
CA ARG A 69 11.35 10.17 4.07
C ARG A 69 11.41 10.28 2.54
N LEU A 70 10.53 9.56 1.85
CA LEU A 70 10.39 9.64 0.39
C LEU A 70 9.54 10.86 -0.06
N GLY A 71 9.02 11.67 0.87
CA GLY A 71 8.25 12.88 0.58
C GLY A 71 6.74 12.69 0.45
N PHE A 72 6.25 11.45 0.60
CA PHE A 72 4.83 11.12 0.52
C PHE A 72 4.14 11.30 1.89
N PHE A 73 2.80 11.29 1.88
CA PHE A 73 1.99 11.24 3.10
C PHE A 73 1.42 9.84 3.32
N GLY A 74 1.88 9.14 4.35
CA GLY A 74 1.41 7.79 4.66
C GLY A 74 0.06 7.80 5.38
N ILE A 75 -0.88 6.95 4.93
CA ILE A 75 -2.11 6.64 5.68
C ILE A 75 -2.10 5.15 6.04
N ASP A 76 -2.00 4.86 7.35
CA ASP A 76 -2.15 3.51 7.89
C ASP A 76 -3.63 3.11 7.88
N LEU A 77 -3.97 2.07 7.13
CA LEU A 77 -5.32 1.51 7.03
C LEU A 77 -5.58 0.39 8.05
N GLY A 78 -4.65 0.14 8.96
CA GLY A 78 -4.77 -0.87 10.00
C GLY A 78 -4.22 -2.24 9.59
N PRO A 79 -4.80 -3.33 10.13
CA PRO A 79 -4.43 -4.71 9.81
C PRO A 79 -4.57 -5.06 8.33
N LEU A 80 -3.85 -6.08 7.87
CA LEU A 80 -3.90 -6.50 6.47
C LEU A 80 -5.29 -6.98 6.05
N SER A 81 -6.00 -7.65 6.96
CA SER A 81 -7.37 -8.15 6.75
C SER A 81 -8.42 -7.06 6.53
N ILE A 82 -8.11 -5.80 6.89
CA ILE A 82 -8.95 -4.62 6.72
C ILE A 82 -8.40 -3.76 5.58
N GLY A 83 -7.20 -3.20 5.77
CA GLY A 83 -6.60 -2.27 4.80
C GLY A 83 -6.26 -2.92 3.47
N GLY A 84 -5.88 -4.20 3.49
CA GLY A 84 -5.61 -4.97 2.28
C GLY A 84 -6.84 -5.09 1.37
N LYS A 85 -8.05 -5.23 1.93
CA LYS A 85 -9.30 -5.26 1.15
C LYS A 85 -9.59 -3.93 0.45
N LEU A 86 -9.17 -2.81 1.03
CA LEU A 86 -9.36 -1.47 0.46
C LEU A 86 -8.37 -1.17 -0.67
N ALA A 87 -7.19 -1.79 -0.65
CA ALA A 87 -6.09 -1.57 -1.61
C ALA A 87 -5.80 -2.78 -2.53
N GLN A 88 -6.65 -3.80 -2.53
CA GLN A 88 -6.52 -5.00 -3.36
C GLN A 88 -6.86 -4.70 -4.83
N PHE A 89 -6.10 -5.25 -5.76
CA PHE A 89 -6.47 -5.23 -7.17
C PHE A 89 -6.94 -6.63 -7.61
N PRO A 90 -7.96 -6.74 -8.48
CA PRO A 90 -8.85 -5.68 -8.96
C PRO A 90 -10.03 -5.38 -7.99
N GLY A 91 -10.71 -4.25 -8.19
CA GLY A 91 -12.05 -3.99 -7.66
C GLY A 91 -12.16 -3.31 -6.29
N ALA A 92 -11.07 -3.16 -5.55
CA ALA A 92 -11.09 -2.36 -4.32
C ALA A 92 -11.17 -0.84 -4.63
N PRO A 93 -11.58 0.00 -3.67
CA PRO A 93 -11.82 1.43 -3.93
C PRO A 93 -10.55 2.30 -4.04
N LEU A 94 -9.38 1.85 -3.55
CA LEU A 94 -8.17 2.68 -3.50
C LEU A 94 -7.15 2.53 -4.65
N PRO A 95 -7.05 1.38 -5.36
CA PRO A 95 -6.19 1.29 -6.55
C PRO A 95 -6.52 2.35 -7.60
N GLY A 96 -5.49 3.05 -8.08
CA GLY A 96 -5.58 4.13 -9.06
C GLY A 96 -6.01 5.49 -8.49
N LEU A 97 -6.44 5.56 -7.23
CA LEU A 97 -6.90 6.81 -6.61
C LEU A 97 -5.71 7.69 -6.22
N ASN A 98 -5.49 8.76 -6.97
CA ASN A 98 -4.47 9.77 -6.66
C ASN A 98 -5.05 10.83 -5.70
N LEU A 99 -4.62 10.80 -4.44
CA LEU A 99 -4.97 11.82 -3.44
C LEU A 99 -3.73 12.60 -3.02
N VAL A 100 -3.95 13.85 -2.61
CA VAL A 100 -2.93 14.71 -2.03
C VAL A 100 -3.40 15.26 -0.68
N LYS A 101 -2.52 15.26 0.31
CA LYS A 101 -2.73 15.92 1.61
C LYS A 101 -2.24 17.36 1.51
N PHE A 102 -3.16 18.31 1.65
CA PHE A 102 -2.85 19.72 1.86
C PHE A 102 -2.71 20.01 3.36
N GLY A 103 -1.74 20.84 3.74
CA GLY A 103 -1.57 21.34 5.12
C GLY A 103 -1.30 20.25 6.13
#